data_AF-A0A1G8VD40-F1
#
_entry.id   AF-A0A1G8VD40-F1
#
_cell.length_a   1.000
_cell.length_b   1.000
_cell.length_c   1.000
_cell.angle_alpha   90.00
_cell.angle_beta   90.00
_cell.angle_gamma   90.00
#
_symmetry.space_group_name_H-M   'P 1'
#
loop_
_entity.id
_entity.type
_entity.pdbx_description
1 polymer ?
#
loop_
_entity_poly.entity_id
_entity_poly.type
_entity_poly.pdbx_seq_one_letter_code
_entity_poly.pdbx_strand_id
1 'polypeptide(L)'
;MRVLLAMFLAVISLTQAYAEAKMNSTNAACSYTLANGETYKIPAGQNLCWRVPPPSSKVYTLLRCDPPFQEINRVQQGDGRCNRYEERQ
;
A
#
# COMPACT_ATOMS: atom_id res chain seq x y z
N MET A 1 18.86 -27.20 -51.64
CA MET A 1 17.89 -27.53 -50.57
C MET A 1 18.08 -26.50 -49.46
N ARG A 2 17.15 -25.53 -49.34
CA ARG A 2 16.17 -25.41 -48.23
C ARG A 2 16.88 -25.26 -46.88
N VAL A 3 17.14 -24.02 -46.44
CA VAL A 3 16.34 -23.23 -45.46
C VAL A 3 16.35 -23.86 -44.05
N LEU A 4 16.46 -22.99 -43.04
CA LEU A 4 16.18 -23.12 -41.60
C LEU A 4 17.44 -22.70 -40.81
N LEU A 5 17.70 -21.41 -40.53
CA LEU A 5 16.88 -20.46 -39.76
C LEU A 5 16.45 -21.07 -38.42
N ALA A 6 17.44 -21.22 -37.53
CA ALA A 6 17.22 -21.51 -36.12
C ALA A 6 17.35 -20.20 -35.32
N MET A 7 16.34 -19.34 -35.44
CA MET A 7 16.04 -18.35 -34.41
C MET A 7 15.62 -19.11 -33.16
N PHE A 8 16.54 -19.33 -32.22
CA PHE A 8 16.17 -19.77 -30.88
C PHE A 8 16.05 -18.56 -29.96
N LEU A 9 14.83 -18.03 -29.99
CA LEU A 9 14.02 -17.61 -28.84
C LEU A 9 14.77 -17.04 -27.64
N ALA A 10 14.65 -15.72 -27.52
CA ALA A 10 14.92 -14.94 -26.32
C ALA A 10 14.29 -15.59 -25.08
N VAL A 11 15.12 -16.24 -24.26
CA VAL A 11 14.79 -16.56 -22.88
C VAL A 11 15.00 -15.28 -22.06
N ILE A 12 14.05 -14.36 -22.15
CA ILE A 12 13.94 -13.24 -21.22
C ILE A 12 12.58 -13.41 -20.54
N SER A 13 12.52 -14.27 -19.55
CA SER A 13 11.32 -14.40 -18.73
C SER A 13 11.71 -14.82 -17.32
N LEU A 14 11.18 -14.06 -16.36
CA LEU A 14 11.06 -14.36 -14.94
C LEU A 14 12.27 -14.05 -14.03
N THR A 15 12.66 -12.78 -13.97
CA THR A 15 13.27 -12.25 -12.73
C THR A 15 12.79 -10.84 -12.42
N GLN A 16 11.47 -10.62 -12.49
CA GLN A 16 10.83 -9.38 -12.06
C GLN A 16 9.60 -9.69 -11.19
N ALA A 17 9.78 -10.50 -10.14
CA ALA A 17 8.73 -10.74 -9.15
C ALA A 17 9.21 -10.60 -7.69
N TYR A 18 10.49 -10.26 -7.48
CA TYR A 18 11.09 -10.20 -6.15
C TYR A 18 11.97 -8.95 -5.99
N ALA A 19 11.54 -7.81 -6.53
CA ALA A 19 12.27 -6.55 -6.37
C ALA A 19 11.93 -5.81 -5.06
N GLU A 20 10.94 -6.24 -4.28
CA GLU A 20 10.51 -5.43 -3.11
C GLU A 20 10.36 -6.19 -1.80
N ALA A 21 10.77 -7.47 -1.72
CA ALA A 21 10.73 -8.23 -0.47
C ALA A 21 12.02 -8.10 0.38
N LYS A 22 13.00 -7.30 -0.05
CA LYS A 22 14.33 -7.26 0.59
C LYS A 22 14.94 -5.86 0.68
N MET A 23 14.28 -4.94 1.40
CA MET A 23 14.97 -3.85 2.07
C MET A 23 14.44 -3.67 3.50
N ASN A 24 15.29 -4.02 4.47
CA ASN A 24 15.36 -3.47 5.82
C ASN A 24 14.19 -3.73 6.79
N SER A 25 14.22 -4.95 7.35
CA SER A 25 13.67 -5.31 8.67
C SER A 25 14.36 -4.55 9.84
N THR A 26 14.28 -3.22 9.86
CA THR A 26 14.65 -2.44 11.06
C THR A 26 13.77 -1.23 11.33
N ASN A 27 12.83 -0.92 10.44
CA ASN A 27 11.84 0.13 10.68
C ASN A 27 10.61 -0.10 9.79
N ALA A 28 9.90 -1.21 10.03
CA ALA A 28 8.68 -1.54 9.32
C ALA A 28 7.70 -0.37 9.49
N ALA A 29 7.41 0.34 8.40
CA ALA A 29 6.55 1.50 8.38
C ALA A 29 5.79 1.55 7.06
N CYS A 30 4.56 2.05 7.13
CA CYS A 30 3.70 2.26 5.98
C CYS A 30 3.77 3.74 5.61
N SER A 31 3.87 4.06 4.33
CA SER A 31 3.86 5.44 3.86
C SER A 31 2.60 5.76 3.08
N TYR A 32 2.06 6.96 3.25
CA TYR A 32 1.01 7.49 2.38
C TYR A 32 1.31 8.95 2.04
N THR A 33 0.87 9.36 0.85
CA THR A 33 1.03 10.73 0.36
C THR A 33 -0.33 11.43 0.38
N LEU A 34 -0.36 12.62 0.98
CA LEU A 34 -1.54 13.48 1.05
C LEU A 34 -1.75 14.26 -0.25
N ALA A 35 -2.95 14.83 -0.43
CA ALA A 35 -3.30 15.69 -1.57
C ALA A 35 -2.35 16.88 -1.76
N ASN A 36 -1.76 17.37 -0.68
CA ASN A 36 -0.76 18.45 -0.69
C ASN A 36 0.66 17.98 -1.09
N GLY A 37 0.86 16.68 -1.38
CA GLY A 37 2.15 16.08 -1.73
C GLY A 37 3.01 15.67 -0.54
N GLU A 38 2.58 15.91 0.70
CA GLU A 38 3.32 15.49 1.89
C GLU A 38 3.23 13.97 2.07
N THR A 39 4.38 13.33 2.32
CA THR A 39 4.44 11.89 2.59
C THR A 39 4.63 11.64 4.08
N TYR A 40 3.67 10.94 4.69
CA TYR A 40 3.71 10.56 6.09
C TYR A 40 4.13 9.10 6.25
N LYS A 41 4.98 8.84 7.25
CA LYS A 41 5.40 7.49 7.64
C LYS A 41 4.70 7.08 8.93
N ILE A 42 3.98 5.97 8.89
CA ILE A 42 3.28 5.37 10.00
C ILE A 42 4.07 4.15 10.47
N PRO A 43 4.54 4.11 11.72
CA PRO A 43 5.20 2.93 12.27
C PRO A 43 4.31 1.69 12.23
N ALA A 44 4.90 0.50 12.07
CA ALA A 44 4.17 -0.75 12.18
C ALA A 44 3.44 -0.87 13.52
N GLY A 45 2.26 -1.47 13.49
CA GLY A 45 1.35 -1.61 14.62
C GLY A 45 0.45 -0.40 14.89
N GLN A 46 0.70 0.75 14.26
CA GLN A 46 -0.15 1.94 14.39
C GLN A 46 -1.38 1.85 13.48
N ASN A 47 -2.44 2.55 13.89
CA ASN A 47 -3.70 2.58 13.18
C ASN A 47 -3.94 3.94 12.51
N LEU A 48 -4.51 3.91 11.31
CA LEU A 48 -4.86 5.07 10.51
C LEU A 48 -6.30 4.93 10.03
N CYS A 49 -7.05 6.02 9.97
CA CYS A 49 -8.42 6.01 9.50
C CYS A 49 -8.56 6.87 8.25
N TRP A 50 -8.91 6.25 7.14
CA TRP A 50 -9.13 6.93 5.86
C TRP A 50 -10.60 7.17 5.63
N ARG A 51 -10.97 8.40 5.28
CA ARG A 51 -12.35 8.75 4.97
C ARG A 51 -12.84 7.89 3.82
N VAL A 52 -14.01 7.28 4.02
CA VAL A 52 -14.72 6.61 2.93
C VAL A 52 -15.16 7.69 1.93
N PRO A 53 -15.00 7.48 0.61
CA PRO A 53 -15.45 8.44 -0.39
C PRO A 53 -16.92 8.90 -0.20
N PRO A 54 -17.29 10.08 -0.72
CA PRO A 54 -18.67 10.58 -0.66
C PRO A 54 -19.70 9.51 -1.08
N PRO A 55 -20.90 9.46 -0.46
CA PRO A 55 -21.54 10.50 0.38
C PRO A 55 -21.26 10.38 1.89
N SER A 56 -20.37 9.48 2.32
CA SER A 56 -20.14 9.23 3.74
C SER A 56 -19.26 10.29 4.39
N SER A 57 -19.84 11.23 5.14
CA SER A 57 -19.06 12.33 5.77
C SER A 57 -18.38 11.97 7.09
N LYS A 58 -18.85 10.92 7.78
CA LYS A 58 -18.38 10.53 9.12
C LYS A 58 -17.87 9.10 9.22
N VAL A 59 -17.82 8.37 8.11
CA VAL A 59 -17.36 6.98 8.07
C VAL A 59 -15.93 6.91 7.55
N TYR A 60 -15.11 6.14 8.24
CA TYR A 60 -13.70 5.94 7.91
C TYR A 60 -13.40 4.44 7.82
N THR A 61 -12.49 4.05 6.93
CA THR A 61 -11.88 2.72 6.93
C THR A 61 -10.72 2.73 7.91
N LEU A 62 -10.79 1.91 8.95
CA LEU A 62 -9.66 1.63 9.84
C LEU A 62 -8.64 0.77 9.09
N LEU A 63 -7.44 1.31 8.99
CA LEU A 63 -6.25 0.67 8.48
C LEU A 63 -5.30 0.40 9.64
N ARG A 64 -4.65 -0.75 9.63
CA ARG A 64 -3.49 -1.00 10.48
C ARG A 64 -2.25 -1.04 9.62
N CYS A 65 -1.21 -0.37 10.06
CA CYS A 65 0.09 -0.51 9.44
C CYS A 65 0.71 -1.83 9.87
N ASP A 66 0.62 -2.83 9.00
CA ASP A 66 1.38 -4.08 9.09
C ASP A 66 1.94 -4.34 7.69
N PRO A 67 3.01 -3.58 7.33
CA PRO A 67 3.32 -3.21 5.96
C PRO A 67 3.08 -4.35 4.95
N PRO A 68 2.16 -4.18 3.99
CA PRO A 68 1.44 -2.94 3.62
C PRO A 68 0.28 -2.56 4.56
N PHE A 69 -0.40 -1.43 4.31
CA PHE A 69 -1.62 -1.12 5.07
C PHE A 69 -2.67 -2.22 4.90
N GLN A 70 -3.22 -2.71 6.01
CA GLN A 70 -4.31 -3.69 6.03
C GLN A 70 -5.61 -3.01 6.42
N GLU A 71 -6.66 -3.16 5.60
CA GLU A 71 -8.00 -2.71 5.96
C GLU A 71 -8.63 -3.67 6.99
N ILE A 72 -9.04 -3.15 8.15
CA ILE A 72 -9.65 -3.95 9.22
C ILE A 72 -11.18 -3.88 9.12
N ASN A 73 -11.74 -2.69 9.31
CA ASN A 73 -13.18 -2.47 9.34
C ASN A 73 -13.52 -1.00 9.15
N ARG A 74 -14.80 -0.69 8.92
CA ARG A 74 -15.30 0.69 8.95
C ARG A 74 -15.60 1.14 10.38
N VAL A 75 -15.26 2.38 10.67
CA VAL A 75 -15.44 3.05 11.96
C VAL A 75 -16.04 4.43 11.75
N GLN A 76 -16.59 5.01 12.82
CA GLN A 76 -17.09 6.38 12.81
C GLN A 76 -15.98 7.35 13.22
N GLN A 77 -16.14 8.62 12.84
CA GLN A 77 -15.28 9.69 13.35
C GLN A 77 -15.33 9.71 14.89
N GLY A 78 -14.16 9.74 15.54
CA GLY A 78 -14.03 9.71 17.00
C GLY A 78 -13.82 8.31 17.59
N ASP A 79 -13.75 7.25 16.78
CA ASP A 79 -13.30 5.93 17.22
C ASP A 79 -11.89 6.00 17.83
N GLY A 80 -11.75 5.50 19.06
CA GLY A 80 -10.51 5.59 19.83
C GLY A 80 -9.37 4.72 19.29
N ARG A 81 -9.63 3.86 18.29
CA ARG A 81 -8.59 3.06 17.63
C ARG A 81 -7.94 3.80 16.47
N CYS A 82 -8.49 4.94 16.04
CA CYS A 82 -7.89 5.79 15.01
C CYS A 82 -6.88 6.73 15.64
N ASN A 83 -5.58 6.53 15.37
CA ASN A 83 -4.56 7.49 15.82
C ASN A 83 -4.57 8.75 14.95
N ARG A 84 -5.08 8.64 13.72
CA ARG A 84 -5.22 9.75 12.79
C ARG A 84 -6.39 9.54 11.84
N TYR A 85 -7.04 10.65 11.46
CA TYR A 85 -8.10 10.70 10.45
C TYR A 85 -7.58 11.45 9.24
N GLU A 86 -7.63 10.83 8.07
CA GLU A 86 -7.20 11.43 6.80
C GLU A 86 -8.31 11.34 5.77
N GLU A 87 -8.30 12.28 4.82
CA GLU A 87 -9.19 12.24 3.66
C GLU A 87 -8.52 11.47 2.53
N ARG A 88 -9.20 10.45 1.99
CA ARG A 88 -8.70 9.71 0.82
C ARG A 88 -8.77 10.66 -0.39
N GLN A 89 -7.65 10.81 -1.11
CA GLN A 89 -7.57 11.56 -2.38
C GLN A 89 -8.61 11.05 -3.38
#